data_AF-A0A932N6T9-F1
#
_entry.id   AF-A0A932N6T9-F1
#
_cell.length_a   1.000
_cell.length_b   1.000
_cell.length_c   1.000
_cell.angle_alpha   90.00
_cell.angle_beta   90.00
_cell.angle_gamma   90.00
#
_symmetry.space_group_name_H-M   'P 1'
#
loop_
_entity.id
_entity.type
_entity.pdbx_description
1 polymer ?
#
loop_
_entity_poly.entity_id
_entity_poly.type
_entity_poly.pdbx_seq_one_letter_code
_entity_poly.pdbx_strand_id
1 'polypeptide(L)'
;MARYKFPANKPATTASRVARNAPPKPDPYKSALERDYPRIMETIQVMWGFEEMNGFFRKLSIDDRGGRQGFPPDAWEEIQALMSLHLIIYPEKSMF
;
A
#
# COMPACT_ATOMS: atom_id res chain seq x y z
N MET A 1 29.57 -5.15 -1.97
CA MET A 1 28.12 -5.49 -2.11
C MET A 1 27.39 -4.99 -0.87
N ALA A 2 26.69 -3.85 -0.96
CA ALA A 2 25.98 -3.26 0.16
C ALA A 2 24.66 -4.01 0.40
N ARG A 3 24.54 -4.66 1.57
CA ARG A 3 23.29 -5.31 1.99
C ARG A 3 22.36 -4.20 2.49
N TYR A 4 21.40 -3.80 1.67
CA TYR A 4 20.42 -2.79 2.03
C TYR A 4 19.62 -3.29 3.25
N LYS A 5 19.74 -2.58 4.38
CA LYS A 5 19.01 -2.91 5.62
C LYS A 5 17.70 -2.14 5.62
N PHE A 6 16.57 -2.81 5.40
CA PHE A 6 15.26 -2.24 5.68
C PHE A 6 15.18 -1.92 7.18
N PRO A 7 14.90 -0.67 7.60
CA PRO A 7 14.55 -0.42 8.99
C PRO A 7 13.22 -1.13 9.26
N ALA A 8 13.27 -2.22 10.03
CA ALA A 8 12.08 -2.86 10.56
C ALA A 8 11.28 -1.81 11.34
N ASN A 9 10.13 -1.42 10.80
CA ASN A 9 9.20 -0.54 11.49
C ASN A 9 8.71 -1.32 12.72
N LYS A 10 9.25 -0.98 13.90
CA LYS A 10 8.86 -1.64 15.14
C LYS A 10 7.40 -1.26 15.41
N PRO A 11 6.50 -2.21 15.72
CA PRO A 11 5.18 -1.83 16.18
C PRO A 11 5.37 -1.09 17.51
N ALA A 12 5.08 0.22 17.51
CA ALA A 12 5.14 1.07 18.69
C ALA A 12 4.07 0.61 19.68
N THR A 13 4.41 -0.36 20.52
CA THR A 13 3.58 -0.83 21.63
C THR A 13 4.32 -0.55 22.93
N THR A 14 4.00 0.56 23.58
CA THR A 14 3.62 0.64 25.01
C THR A 14 3.67 2.09 25.53
N ALA A 15 2.49 2.56 25.92
CA ALA A 15 2.16 3.57 26.95
C ALA A 15 2.54 5.06 26.77
N SER A 16 1.50 5.88 26.54
CA SER A 16 1.17 6.96 27.49
C SER A 16 -0.28 7.41 27.35
N ARG A 17 -1.08 7.09 28.38
CA ARG A 17 -2.52 7.35 28.54
C ARG A 17 -2.92 8.84 28.52
N VAL A 18 -1.93 9.74 28.46
CA VAL A 18 -2.09 11.22 28.46
C VAL A 18 -2.30 11.78 27.05
N ALA A 19 -1.95 11.06 25.99
CA ALA A 19 -2.11 11.50 24.59
C ALA A 19 -3.49 11.21 23.98
N ARG A 20 -4.47 10.73 24.75
CA ARG A 20 -5.75 10.22 24.23
C ARG A 20 -6.68 11.26 23.58
N ASN A 21 -6.40 12.55 23.76
CA ASN A 21 -7.32 13.63 23.34
C ASN A 21 -6.70 14.63 22.35
N ALA A 22 -5.45 14.43 21.92
CA ALA A 22 -4.89 15.25 20.85
C ALA A 22 -5.39 14.67 19.51
N PRO A 23 -5.96 15.48 18.59
CA PRO A 23 -6.20 15.01 17.23
C PRO A 23 -4.86 14.48 16.69
N PRO A 24 -4.81 13.28 16.10
CA PRO A 24 -3.59 12.79 15.50
C PRO A 24 -3.15 13.84 14.48
N LYS A 25 -1.99 14.46 14.74
CA LYS A 25 -1.40 15.39 13.78
C LYS A 25 -1.25 14.63 12.47
N PRO A 26 -1.69 15.19 11.33
CA PRO A 26 -1.47 14.54 10.04
C PRO A 26 0.03 14.30 9.91
N ASP A 27 0.39 13.03 9.80
CA ASP A 27 1.78 12.63 9.65
C ASP A 27 2.19 13.03 8.22
N PRO A 28 3.12 14.01 8.07
CA PRO A 28 3.49 14.52 6.75
C PRO A 28 4.20 13.45 5.90
N TYR A 29 4.58 12.31 6.48
CA TYR A 29 5.23 11.21 5.78
C TYR A 29 4.24 10.15 5.30
N LYS A 30 2.95 10.26 5.61
CA LYS A 30 1.94 9.31 5.13
C LYS A 30 1.52 9.63 3.71
N SER A 31 1.49 8.59 2.90
CA SER A 31 1.04 8.68 1.51
C SER A 31 -0.48 8.89 1.43
N ALA A 32 -0.99 9.31 0.27
CA ALA A 32 -2.43 9.47 0.06
C ALA A 32 -3.15 8.12 0.25
N LEU A 33 -2.51 7.03 -0.20
CA LEU A 33 -3.02 5.68 -0.01
C LEU A 33 -3.07 5.26 1.46
N GLU A 34 -2.05 5.58 2.26
CA GLU A 34 -2.01 5.26 3.69
C GLU A 34 -3.06 6.03 4.49
N ARG A 35 -3.34 7.28 4.10
CA ARG A 35 -4.31 8.13 4.78
C ARG A 35 -5.75 7.77 4.43
N ASP A 36 -6.02 7.63 3.13
CA ASP A 36 -7.39 7.58 2.61
C ASP A 36 -7.85 6.13 2.37
N TYR A 37 -6.91 5.19 2.21
CA TYR A 37 -7.17 3.78 1.89
C TYR A 37 -6.37 2.78 2.76
N PRO A 38 -6.43 2.87 4.10
CA PRO A 38 -5.60 2.05 5.00
C PRO A 38 -5.80 0.55 4.80
N ARG A 39 -7.03 0.10 4.47
CA ARG A 39 -7.33 -1.31 4.22
C ARG A 39 -6.67 -1.87 2.97
N ILE A 40 -6.52 -1.04 1.93
CA ILE A 40 -5.81 -1.41 0.72
C ILE A 40 -4.32 -1.51 1.03
N MET A 41 -3.77 -0.54 1.78
CA MET A 41 -2.37 -0.57 2.20
C MET A 41 -2.04 -1.79 3.06
N GLU A 42 -2.87 -2.13 4.04
CA GLU A 42 -2.70 -3.35 4.85
C GLU A 42 -2.69 -4.60 3.97
N THR A 43 -3.58 -4.67 2.97
CA THR A 43 -3.62 -5.79 2.03
C THR A 43 -2.34 -5.86 1.19
N ILE A 44 -1.87 -4.71 0.68
CA ILE A 44 -0.61 -4.60 -0.06
C ILE A 44 0.55 -5.10 0.80
N GLN A 45 0.64 -4.68 2.06
CA GLN A 45 1.71 -5.09 2.97
C GLN A 45 1.71 -6.60 3.23
N VAL A 46 0.53 -7.20 3.41
CA VAL A 46 0.38 -8.64 3.66
C VAL A 46 0.68 -9.47 2.41
N MET A 47 0.23 -9.00 1.24
CA MET A 47 0.34 -9.73 -0.02
C MET A 47 1.61 -9.39 -0.81
N TRP A 48 2.48 -8.51 -0.32
CA TRP A 48 3.68 -8.13 -1.04
C TRP A 48 4.62 -9.32 -1.27
N GLY A 49 5.00 -9.54 -2.52
CA GLY A 49 5.89 -10.62 -2.94
C GLY A 49 5.20 -11.96 -3.22
N PHE A 50 3.87 -12.01 -3.10
CA PHE A 50 3.06 -13.12 -3.61
C PHE A 50 2.65 -12.86 -5.07
N GLU A 51 2.64 -13.89 -5.92
CA GLU A 51 2.26 -13.74 -7.33
C GLU A 51 0.79 -13.26 -7.49
N GLU A 52 -0.06 -13.65 -6.54
CA GLU A 52 -1.48 -13.26 -6.45
C GLU A 52 -1.67 -11.75 -6.27
N MET A 53 -0.62 -11.03 -5.85
CA MET A 53 -0.64 -9.57 -5.71
C MET A 53 -0.85 -8.86 -7.04
N ASN A 54 -0.29 -9.41 -8.14
CA ASN A 54 -0.53 -8.88 -9.48
C ASN A 54 -2.02 -8.97 -9.85
N GLY A 55 -2.67 -10.07 -9.48
CA GLY A 55 -4.12 -10.23 -9.61
C GLY A 55 -4.93 -9.26 -8.75
N PHE A 56 -4.45 -8.93 -7.55
CA PHE A 56 -5.06 -7.90 -6.70
C PHE A 56 -4.96 -6.50 -7.31
N PHE A 57 -3.79 -6.11 -7.84
CA PHE A 57 -3.62 -4.82 -8.53
C PHE A 57 -4.51 -4.71 -9.78
N ARG A 58 -4.63 -5.78 -10.58
CA ARG A 58 -5.58 -5.80 -11.70
C ARG A 58 -7.00 -5.55 -11.23
N LYS A 59 -7.44 -6.19 -10.14
CA LYS A 59 -8.78 -5.96 -9.56
C LYS A 59 -8.98 -4.54 -9.05
N LEU A 60 -7.94 -3.88 -8.55
CA LEU A 60 -8.00 -2.46 -8.17
C LEU A 60 -8.11 -1.53 -9.38
N SER A 61 -7.56 -1.94 -10.52
CA SER A 61 -7.58 -1.18 -11.78
C SER A 61 -8.90 -1.30 -12.54
N ILE A 62 -9.57 -2.45 -12.44
CA ILE A 62 -10.81 -2.69 -13.17
C ILE A 62 -12.00 -2.02 -12.44
N ASP A 63 -12.52 -0.96 -13.06
CA ASP A 63 -13.74 -0.23 -12.68
C ASP A 63 -15.04 -0.97 -13.09
N ASP A 64 -15.16 -2.27 -12.79
CA ASP A 64 -16.29 -3.08 -13.33
C ASP A 64 -17.58 -2.97 -12.50
N ARG A 65 -17.74 -1.90 -11.72
CA ARG A 65 -18.93 -1.74 -10.86
C ARG A 65 -19.54 -0.34 -10.95
N GLY A 66 -19.63 0.21 -12.17
CA GLY A 66 -20.67 1.14 -12.66
C GLY A 66 -21.21 2.22 -11.72
N GLY A 67 -20.44 2.69 -10.75
CA GLY A 67 -20.96 3.50 -9.63
C GLY A 67 -19.99 3.77 -8.49
N ARG A 68 -18.70 3.42 -8.61
CA ARG A 68 -17.67 3.90 -7.69
C ARG A 68 -16.95 5.08 -8.33
N GLN A 69 -16.77 6.17 -7.58
CA GLN A 69 -15.70 7.11 -7.89
C GLN A 69 -14.40 6.31 -7.77
N GLY A 70 -13.63 6.21 -8.85
CA GLY A 70 -12.32 5.57 -8.84
C GLY A 70 -11.37 6.18 -7.81
N PHE A 71 -10.10 5.80 -7.85
CA PHE A 71 -9.11 6.42 -6.98
C PHE A 71 -8.90 7.89 -7.36
N PRO A 72 -8.72 8.80 -6.38
CA PRO A 72 -8.22 10.13 -6.67
C PRO A 72 -6.83 10.01 -7.33
N PRO A 73 -6.42 10.99 -8.16
CA PRO A 73 -5.18 10.92 -8.93
C PRO A 73 -3.96 10.56 -8.07
N ASP A 74 -3.80 11.21 -6.91
CA ASP A 74 -2.67 10.98 -6.00
C ASP A 74 -2.60 9.53 -5.52
N ALA A 75 -3.73 8.94 -5.11
CA ALA A 75 -3.76 7.54 -4.66
C ALA A 75 -3.57 6.57 -5.84
N TRP A 76 -4.06 6.92 -7.02
CA TRP A 76 -3.91 6.10 -8.21
C TRP A 76 -2.46 6.04 -8.69
N GLU A 77 -1.74 7.16 -8.68
CA GLU A 77 -0.32 7.22 -9.01
C GLU A 77 0.51 6.34 -8.07
N GLU A 78 0.21 6.36 -6.77
CA GLU A 78 0.85 5.48 -5.79
C GLU A 78 0.56 3.99 -6.08
N ILE A 79 -0.70 3.63 -6.40
CA ILE A 79 -1.06 2.25 -6.77
C ILE A 79 -0.30 1.81 -8.02
N GLN A 80 -0.21 2.67 -9.04
CA GLN A 80 0.49 2.37 -10.29
C GLN A 80 1.99 2.20 -10.09
N ALA A 81 2.61 3.03 -9.24
CA ALA A 81 4.00 2.90 -8.87
C ALA A 81 4.26 1.55 -8.17
N LEU A 82 3.41 1.18 -7.20
CA LEU A 82 3.50 -0.09 -6.49
C LEU A 82 3.29 -1.30 -7.42
N MET A 83 2.31 -1.23 -8.33
CA MET A 83 2.06 -2.27 -9.33
C MET A 83 3.27 -2.46 -10.25
N SER A 84 3.84 -1.37 -10.75
CA SER A 84 5.02 -1.40 -11.62
C SER A 84 6.24 -1.99 -10.90
N LEU A 85 6.47 -1.58 -9.66
CA LEU A 85 7.55 -2.13 -8.82
C LEU A 85 7.35 -3.63 -8.57
N HIS A 86 6.12 -4.06 -8.27
CA HIS A 86 5.83 -5.46 -8.04
C HIS A 86 6.09 -6.31 -9.29
N LEU A 87 5.69 -5.83 -10.48
CA LEU A 87 5.96 -6.53 -11.75
C LEU A 87 7.45 -6.61 -12.11
N ILE A 88 8.23 -5.58 -11.76
CA ILE A 88 9.70 -5.60 -11.98
C ILE A 88 10.36 -6.64 -11.07
N ILE A 89 9.93 -6.71 -9.80
CA ILE A 89 10.55 -7.61 -8.81
C ILE A 89 10.03 -9.05 -8.96
N TYR A 90 8.73 -9.20 -9.24
CA TYR A 90 7.98 -10.44 -9.37
C TYR A 90 7.22 -10.45 -10.70
N PRO A 91 7.94 -10.67 -11.82
CA PRO A 91 7.30 -10.77 -13.12
C PRO A 91 6.30 -11.92 -13.09
N GLU A 92 5.08 -11.68 -13.58
CA GLU A 92 4.14 -12.78 -13.75
C GLU A 92 4.79 -13.86 -14.62
N LYS A 93 4.75 -15.10 -14.12
CA LYS A 93 5.17 -16.24 -14.91
C LYS A 93 4.18 -16.38 -16.07
N SER A 94 4.56 -15.81 -17.22
CA SER A 94 3.90 -16.07 -18.50
C SER A 94 3.98 -17.57 -18.76
N MET A 95 2.92 -18.28 -18.40
CA MET A 95 2.72 -19.66 -18.83
C MET A 95 2.36 -19.57 -20.31
N PHE A 96 3.38 -19.68 -21.16
CA PHE A 96 3.23 -19.87 -22.60
C PHE A 96 2.39 -21.11 -22.88
#